data_AF-A0AAD1R3M9-F1
#
_entry.id   AF-A0AAD1R3M9-F1
#
_cell.length_a   1.000
_cell.length_b   1.000
_cell.length_c   1.000
_cell.angle_alpha   90.00
_cell.angle_beta   90.00
_cell.angle_gamma   90.00
#
_symmetry.space_group_name_H-M   'P 1'
#
loop_
_entity.id
_entity.type
_entity.pdbx_description
1 polymer ?
#
loop_
_entity_poly.entity_id
_entity_poly.type
_entity_poly.pdbx_seq_one_letter_code
_entity_poly.pdbx_strand_id
1 'polypeptide(L)'
;MMMQDKLEKERNDAKNAVEEYVYEMRDKLCSIYENFVNEDDRNSFILKLEDTENWLYEDGEDQAKQVYIDKLNDRKNLGQPIQTRYQEFEEQPKPFEELGKQIQLYMKMIHSFKNKEEAYEHLDPAEVEKVEKSVNESMEWMNNKMNLQHKQNLTVDPVVKTKELTFTCNPIVTKPKPKVEPPKDEQQASEQNGPVDSNTNSQGPQAAEQSSDTAASDAEKQLPEMDIE
;
A
#
# COMPACT_ATOMS: atom_id res chain seq x y z
N MET A 1 -36.10 -27.17 15.47
CA MET A 1 -34.64 -27.42 15.43
C MET A 1 -34.10 -26.81 14.15
N MET A 2 -32.94 -27.22 13.62
CA MET A 2 -32.12 -26.59 12.54
C MET A 2 -32.41 -25.13 12.17
N MET A 3 -33.55 -24.82 11.53
CA MET A 3 -33.92 -23.43 11.17
C MET A 3 -34.11 -22.52 12.39
N GLN A 4 -34.72 -23.02 13.47
CA GLN A 4 -34.91 -22.26 14.71
C GLN A 4 -33.58 -22.07 15.43
N ASP A 5 -32.76 -23.12 15.50
CA ASP A 5 -31.41 -23.09 16.09
C ASP A 5 -30.50 -22.11 15.33
N LYS A 6 -30.66 -22.01 14.01
CA LYS A 6 -29.98 -21.02 13.17
C LYS A 6 -30.43 -19.58 13.46
N LEU A 7 -31.74 -19.33 13.56
CA LEU A 7 -32.26 -17.98 13.87
C LEU A 7 -31.81 -17.52 15.25
N GLU A 8 -31.81 -18.42 16.23
CA GLU A 8 -31.33 -18.15 17.58
C GLU A 8 -29.82 -17.89 17.61
N LYS A 9 -29.02 -18.67 16.86
CA LYS A 9 -27.60 -18.36 16.68
C LYS A 9 -27.41 -16.98 16.06
N GLU A 10 -28.09 -16.66 14.98
CA GLU A 10 -27.96 -15.36 14.30
C GLU A 10 -28.43 -14.17 15.16
N ARG A 11 -29.32 -14.39 16.14
CA ARG A 11 -29.72 -13.41 17.16
C ARG A 11 -28.58 -13.16 18.15
N ASN A 12 -27.99 -14.23 18.68
CA ASN A 12 -26.87 -14.15 19.62
C ASN A 12 -25.59 -13.60 18.97
N ASP A 13 -25.27 -14.00 17.74
CA ASP A 13 -24.16 -13.41 16.95
C ASP A 13 -24.35 -11.89 16.77
N ALA A 14 -25.59 -11.42 16.57
CA ALA A 14 -25.90 -9.99 16.47
C ALA A 14 -25.80 -9.26 17.82
N LYS A 15 -26.20 -9.88 18.93
CA LYS A 15 -26.03 -9.33 20.29
C LYS A 15 -24.54 -9.17 20.62
N ASN A 16 -23.74 -10.22 20.41
CA ASN A 16 -22.31 -10.22 20.65
C ASN A 16 -21.58 -9.14 19.81
N ALA A 17 -22.02 -8.90 18.56
CA ALA A 17 -21.46 -7.85 17.72
C ALA A 17 -21.77 -6.41 18.21
N VAL A 18 -22.82 -6.20 19.02
CA VAL A 18 -23.04 -4.93 19.72
C VAL A 18 -22.07 -4.80 20.89
N GLU A 19 -21.95 -5.87 21.70
CA GLU A 19 -21.09 -5.93 22.89
C GLU A 19 -19.61 -5.71 22.53
N GLU A 20 -19.09 -6.46 21.55
CA GLU A 20 -17.73 -6.32 21.04
C GLU A 20 -17.45 -4.90 20.55
N TYR A 21 -18.36 -4.32 19.75
CA TYR A 21 -18.21 -2.95 19.25
C TYR A 21 -18.22 -1.91 20.39
N VAL A 22 -19.04 -2.11 21.43
CA VAL A 22 -19.10 -1.21 22.58
C VAL A 22 -17.79 -1.22 23.35
N TYR A 23 -17.23 -2.39 23.66
CA TYR A 23 -15.94 -2.51 24.33
C TYR A 23 -14.78 -1.97 23.47
N GLU A 24 -14.69 -2.39 22.21
CA GLU A 24 -13.66 -1.95 21.26
C GLU A 24 -13.69 -0.42 21.07
N MET A 25 -14.87 0.17 20.92
CA MET A 25 -15.00 1.61 20.68
C MET A 25 -14.70 2.44 21.93
N ARG A 26 -15.12 2.00 23.13
CA ARG A 26 -14.77 2.71 24.38
C ARG A 26 -13.26 2.74 24.61
N ASP A 27 -12.57 1.61 24.41
CA ASP A 27 -11.10 1.52 24.51
C ASP A 27 -10.41 2.44 23.48
N LYS A 28 -10.84 2.40 22.22
CA LYS A 28 -10.25 3.21 21.14
C LYS A 28 -10.49 4.71 21.32
N LEU A 29 -11.66 5.14 21.80
CA LEU A 29 -11.96 6.55 22.09
C LEU A 29 -11.08 7.12 23.20
N CYS A 30 -10.63 6.29 24.14
CA CYS A 30 -9.70 6.63 25.22
C CYS A 30 -8.23 6.39 24.86
N SER A 31 -7.92 6.03 23.61
CA SER A 31 -6.56 5.73 23.15
C SER A 31 -6.32 6.27 21.73
N ILE A 32 -6.32 5.43 20.70
CA ILE A 32 -5.93 5.78 19.34
C ILE A 32 -6.82 6.85 18.67
N TYR A 33 -8.08 6.96 19.10
CA TYR A 33 -9.04 7.94 18.58
C TYR A 33 -9.12 9.21 19.43
N GLU A 34 -8.43 9.30 20.56
CA GLU A 34 -8.57 10.41 21.52
C GLU A 34 -8.40 11.79 20.86
N ASN A 35 -7.45 11.91 19.93
CA ASN A 35 -7.12 13.15 19.21
C ASN A 35 -8.03 13.43 17.99
N PHE A 36 -8.85 12.48 17.56
CA PHE A 36 -9.64 12.53 16.31
C PHE A 36 -11.12 12.88 16.52
N VAL A 37 -11.50 13.14 17.77
CA VAL A 37 -12.84 13.54 18.22
C VAL A 37 -12.73 14.68 19.23
N ASN A 38 -13.66 15.64 19.20
CA ASN A 38 -13.71 16.70 20.22
C ASN A 38 -14.10 16.10 21.58
N GLU A 39 -13.64 16.68 22.69
CA GLU A 39 -13.91 16.18 24.05
C GLU A 39 -15.43 16.07 24.33
N ASP A 40 -16.22 17.06 23.94
CA ASP A 40 -17.69 17.03 24.09
C ASP A 40 -18.34 15.87 23.30
N ASP A 41 -17.93 15.68 22.05
CA ASP A 41 -18.44 14.61 21.17
C ASP A 41 -17.99 13.23 21.68
N ARG A 42 -16.75 13.12 22.17
CA ARG A 42 -16.17 11.91 22.76
C ARG A 42 -16.94 11.51 24.00
N ASN A 43 -17.14 12.44 24.93
CA ASN A 43 -17.87 12.20 26.17
C ASN A 43 -19.35 11.84 25.88
N SER A 44 -19.99 12.54 24.92
CA SER A 44 -21.33 12.21 24.43
C SER A 44 -21.41 10.80 23.81
N PHE A 45 -20.38 10.36 23.10
CA PHE A 45 -20.35 9.04 22.48
C PHE A 45 -20.03 7.93 23.48
N ILE A 46 -19.12 8.16 24.44
CA ILE A 46 -18.82 7.22 25.54
C ILE A 46 -20.10 6.95 26.36
N LEU A 47 -20.83 8.00 26.76
CA LEU A 47 -22.08 7.84 27.50
C LEU A 47 -23.14 7.08 26.68
N LYS A 48 -23.22 7.32 25.36
CA LYS A 48 -24.06 6.53 24.44
C LYS A 48 -23.61 5.07 24.26
N LEU A 49 -22.37 4.72 24.56
CA LEU A 49 -21.88 3.35 24.54
C LEU A 49 -22.18 2.66 25.87
N GLU A 50 -22.03 3.37 26.99
CA GLU A 50 -22.46 2.95 28.33
C GLU A 50 -23.98 2.69 28.40
N ASP A 51 -24.80 3.58 27.84
CA ASP A 51 -26.26 3.37 27.72
C ASP A 51 -26.60 2.10 26.92
N THR A 52 -25.81 1.77 25.89
CA THR A 52 -25.99 0.53 25.11
C THR A 52 -25.53 -0.69 25.88
N GLU A 53 -24.45 -0.60 26.67
CA GLU A 53 -23.97 -1.68 27.55
C GLU A 53 -25.01 -2.02 28.62
N ASN A 54 -25.49 -1.00 29.36
CA ASN A 54 -26.56 -1.17 30.35
C ASN A 54 -27.80 -1.79 29.72
N TRP A 55 -28.22 -1.29 28.55
CA TRP A 55 -29.35 -1.85 27.80
C TRP A 55 -29.17 -3.33 27.45
N LEU A 56 -27.97 -3.81 27.09
CA LEU A 56 -27.72 -5.23 26.77
C LEU A 56 -27.94 -6.19 27.96
N TYR A 57 -27.81 -5.68 29.18
CA TYR A 57 -28.06 -6.40 30.44
C TYR A 57 -29.48 -6.20 31.01
N GLU A 58 -30.24 -5.25 30.49
CA GLU A 58 -31.62 -4.94 30.89
C GLU A 58 -32.60 -5.27 29.73
N ASP A 59 -33.30 -4.27 29.18
CA ASP A 59 -34.30 -4.42 28.10
C ASP A 59 -33.79 -5.15 26.85
N GLY A 60 -32.47 -5.20 26.64
CA GLY A 60 -31.77 -5.84 25.54
C GLY A 60 -31.47 -7.33 25.72
N GLU A 61 -31.89 -7.98 26.81
CA GLU A 61 -31.59 -9.40 27.04
C GLU A 61 -32.20 -10.31 25.95
N ASP A 62 -33.51 -10.18 25.71
CA ASP A 62 -34.30 -10.98 24.76
C ASP A 62 -34.98 -10.10 23.69
N GLN A 63 -34.16 -9.51 22.83
CA GLN A 63 -34.63 -8.68 21.71
C GLN A 63 -34.53 -9.40 20.36
N ALA A 64 -35.36 -8.99 19.42
CA ALA A 64 -35.29 -9.47 18.04
C ALA A 64 -33.96 -9.07 17.38
N LYS A 65 -33.39 -9.97 16.56
CA LYS A 65 -32.12 -9.78 15.85
C LYS A 65 -31.95 -8.39 15.21
N GLN A 66 -33.02 -7.85 14.62
CA GLN A 66 -32.99 -6.54 13.96
C GLN A 66 -32.67 -5.39 14.92
N VAL A 67 -33.14 -5.45 16.18
CA VAL A 67 -32.90 -4.42 17.19
C VAL A 67 -31.40 -4.31 17.52
N TYR A 68 -30.68 -5.43 17.61
CA TYR A 68 -29.22 -5.43 17.78
C TYR A 68 -28.50 -4.86 16.56
N ILE A 69 -28.96 -5.19 15.34
CA ILE A 69 -28.41 -4.65 14.09
C ILE A 69 -28.59 -3.13 14.03
N ASP A 70 -29.78 -2.63 14.35
CA ASP A 70 -30.10 -1.20 14.32
C ASP A 70 -29.30 -0.43 15.40
N LYS A 71 -29.21 -0.97 16.63
CA LYS A 71 -28.32 -0.43 17.68
C LYS A 71 -26.86 -0.39 17.25
N LEU A 72 -26.34 -1.45 16.62
CA LEU A 72 -24.97 -1.50 16.12
C LEU A 72 -24.73 -0.45 15.03
N ASN A 73 -25.67 -0.30 14.10
CA ASN A 73 -25.61 0.70 13.04
C ASN A 73 -25.64 2.13 13.61
N ASP A 74 -26.49 2.40 14.61
CA ASP A 74 -26.53 3.70 15.29
C ASP A 74 -25.24 4.04 16.03
N ARG A 75 -24.55 3.06 16.62
CA ARG A 75 -23.21 3.28 17.20
C ARG A 75 -22.15 3.47 16.11
N LYS A 76 -22.17 2.65 15.06
CA LYS A 76 -21.26 2.76 13.89
C LYS A 76 -21.38 4.11 13.17
N ASN A 77 -22.58 4.65 13.01
CA ASN A 77 -22.80 5.96 12.39
C ASN A 77 -22.11 7.11 13.16
N LEU A 78 -21.97 6.99 14.49
CA LEU A 78 -21.25 7.95 15.34
C LEU A 78 -19.73 7.72 15.32
N GLY A 79 -19.29 6.46 15.30
CA GLY A 79 -17.86 6.13 15.26
C GLY A 79 -17.20 6.28 13.88
N GLN A 80 -17.95 6.10 12.79
CA GLN A 80 -17.41 6.07 11.43
C GLN A 80 -16.64 7.34 11.04
N PRO A 81 -17.07 8.57 11.35
CA PRO A 81 -16.27 9.77 11.07
C PRO A 81 -14.93 9.77 11.81
N ILE A 82 -14.92 9.35 13.07
CA ILE A 82 -13.72 9.28 13.92
C ILE A 82 -12.73 8.24 13.37
N GLN A 83 -13.23 7.03 13.06
CA GLN A 83 -12.45 5.98 12.41
C GLN A 83 -11.87 6.44 11.06
N THR A 84 -12.66 7.17 10.29
CA THR A 84 -12.25 7.67 8.96
C THR A 84 -11.13 8.72 9.08
N ARG A 85 -11.19 9.62 10.07
CA ARG A 85 -10.10 10.60 10.32
C ARG A 85 -8.81 9.91 10.76
N TYR A 86 -8.90 8.91 11.63
CA TYR A 86 -7.75 8.10 12.05
C TYR A 86 -7.14 7.33 10.87
N GLN A 87 -7.96 6.64 10.07
CA GLN A 87 -7.51 5.90 8.88
C GLN A 87 -6.83 6.82 7.86
N GLU A 88 -7.43 7.96 7.56
CA GLU A 88 -6.83 8.95 6.66
C GLU A 88 -5.50 9.49 7.24
N PHE A 89 -5.38 9.70 8.55
CA PHE A 89 -4.12 10.11 9.17
C PHE A 89 -3.01 9.04 9.08
N GLU A 90 -3.34 7.76 9.25
CA GLU A 90 -2.41 6.64 9.12
C GLU A 90 -2.00 6.35 7.65
N GLU A 91 -2.90 6.57 6.69
CA GLU A 91 -2.68 6.28 5.28
C GLU A 91 -2.06 7.45 4.50
N GLN A 92 -2.47 8.69 4.78
CA GLN A 92 -2.06 9.91 4.06
C GLN A 92 -0.53 10.13 3.97
N PRO A 93 0.31 9.79 4.97
CA PRO A 93 1.76 9.94 4.85
C PRO A 93 2.35 9.15 3.66
N LYS A 94 1.82 7.97 3.33
CA LYS A 94 2.42 7.06 2.34
C LYS A 94 2.37 7.63 0.92
N PRO A 95 1.23 8.12 0.39
CA PRO A 95 1.22 8.72 -0.95
C PRO A 95 1.90 10.09 -1.02
N PHE A 96 2.03 10.83 0.09
CA PHE A 96 2.87 12.03 0.14
C PHE A 96 4.36 11.69 0.07
N GLU A 97 4.81 10.65 0.78
CA GLU A 97 6.18 10.15 0.70
C GLU A 97 6.52 9.67 -0.73
N GLU A 98 5.61 8.92 -1.35
CA GLU A 98 5.77 8.44 -2.74
C GLU A 98 5.81 9.61 -3.75
N LEU A 99 4.92 10.61 -3.60
CA LEU A 99 4.96 11.83 -4.40
C LEU A 99 6.30 12.56 -4.24
N GLY A 100 6.78 12.71 -3.01
CA GLY A 100 8.08 13.32 -2.70
C GLY A 100 9.26 12.58 -3.35
N LYS A 101 9.29 11.24 -3.26
CA LYS A 101 10.29 10.40 -3.93
C LYS A 101 10.26 10.57 -5.45
N GLN A 102 9.08 10.58 -6.05
CA GLN A 102 8.92 10.69 -7.51
C GLN A 102 9.27 12.10 -8.02
N ILE A 103 8.93 13.16 -7.28
CA ILE A 103 9.37 14.54 -7.53
C ILE A 103 10.91 14.62 -7.51
N GLN A 104 11.55 14.06 -6.47
CA GLN A 104 13.03 14.04 -6.38
C GLN A 104 13.67 13.27 -7.54
N LEU A 105 13.08 12.16 -8.01
CA LEU A 105 13.59 11.40 -9.15
C LEU A 105 13.54 12.22 -10.44
N TYR A 106 12.43 12.91 -10.72
CA TYR A 106 12.34 13.77 -11.90
C TYR A 106 13.25 15.00 -11.81
N MET A 107 13.37 15.64 -10.63
CA MET A 107 14.31 16.75 -10.44
C MET A 107 15.76 16.36 -10.73
N LYS A 108 16.19 15.15 -10.32
CA LYS A 108 17.51 14.61 -10.68
C LYS A 108 17.67 14.44 -12.20
N MET A 109 16.68 13.84 -12.87
CA MET A 109 16.70 13.68 -14.33
C MET A 109 16.80 15.03 -15.06
N ILE A 110 16.00 16.02 -14.67
CA ILE A 110 16.04 17.38 -15.25
C ILE A 110 17.41 18.03 -15.02
N HIS A 111 18.01 17.83 -13.84
CA HIS A 111 19.35 18.35 -13.54
C HIS A 111 20.42 17.69 -14.41
N SER A 112 20.43 16.36 -14.52
CA SER A 112 21.34 15.61 -15.39
C SER A 112 21.21 16.00 -16.86
N PHE A 113 19.99 16.21 -17.35
CA PHE A 113 19.74 16.75 -18.69
C PHE A 113 20.33 18.16 -18.88
N LYS A 114 20.10 19.08 -17.93
CA LYS A 114 20.64 20.44 -17.97
C LYS A 114 22.18 20.47 -17.89
N ASN A 115 22.78 19.48 -17.23
CA ASN A 115 24.23 19.29 -17.15
C ASN A 115 24.83 18.62 -18.41
N LYS A 116 23.99 18.20 -19.38
CA LYS A 116 24.39 17.45 -20.59
C LYS A 116 25.12 16.14 -20.27
N GLU A 117 24.59 15.39 -19.30
CA GLU A 117 25.04 14.01 -19.09
C GLU A 117 24.64 13.14 -20.29
N GLU A 118 25.60 12.39 -20.84
CA GLU A 118 25.45 11.54 -22.05
C GLU A 118 24.24 10.60 -21.99
N ALA A 119 23.90 10.12 -20.78
CA ALA A 119 22.71 9.30 -20.51
C ALA A 119 21.36 9.99 -20.80
N TYR A 120 21.33 11.31 -21.04
CA TYR A 120 20.11 12.11 -21.22
C TYR A 120 20.15 13.07 -22.43
N GLU A 121 21.25 13.18 -23.17
CA GLU A 121 21.34 14.09 -24.35
C GLU A 121 20.30 13.79 -25.45
N HIS A 122 19.73 12.59 -25.47
CA HIS A 122 18.70 12.14 -26.40
C HIS A 122 17.28 12.64 -26.07
N LEU A 123 17.06 13.31 -24.93
CA LEU A 123 15.74 13.81 -24.53
C LEU A 123 15.36 15.09 -25.28
N ASP A 124 14.09 15.21 -25.67
CA ASP A 124 13.54 16.43 -26.26
C ASP A 124 13.48 17.55 -25.19
N PRO A 125 14.15 18.70 -25.38
CA PRO A 125 14.08 19.84 -24.47
C PRO A 125 12.65 20.28 -24.12
N ALA A 126 11.71 20.19 -25.07
CA ALA A 126 10.32 20.62 -24.87
C ALA A 126 9.54 19.66 -23.95
N GLU A 127 9.80 18.35 -24.03
CA GLU A 127 9.21 17.39 -23.09
C GLU A 127 9.89 17.48 -21.71
N VAL A 128 11.19 17.80 -21.63
CA VAL A 128 11.86 18.05 -20.34
C VAL A 128 11.29 19.30 -19.65
N GLU A 129 11.08 20.40 -20.37
CA GLU A 129 10.46 21.63 -19.82
C GLU A 129 9.03 21.38 -19.30
N LYS A 130 8.25 20.58 -20.04
CA LYS A 130 6.90 20.15 -19.65
C LYS A 130 6.90 19.24 -18.42
N VAL A 131 7.91 18.38 -18.26
CA VAL A 131 8.11 17.59 -17.04
C VAL A 131 8.53 18.50 -15.88
N GLU A 132 9.47 19.43 -16.08
CA GLU A 132 9.89 20.40 -15.07
C GLU A 132 8.72 21.24 -14.54
N LYS A 133 7.90 21.80 -15.44
CA LYS A 133 6.68 22.52 -15.06
C LYS A 133 5.75 21.64 -14.21
N SER A 134 5.46 20.42 -14.67
CA SER A 134 4.60 19.48 -13.96
C SER A 134 5.14 19.08 -12.59
N VAL A 135 6.47 18.98 -12.43
CA VAL A 135 7.14 18.69 -11.16
C VAL A 135 7.05 19.87 -10.20
N ASN A 136 7.27 21.10 -10.68
CA ASN A 136 7.16 22.32 -9.87
C ASN A 136 5.73 22.54 -9.38
N GLU A 137 4.73 22.44 -10.27
CA GLU A 137 3.30 22.52 -9.91
C GLU A 137 2.92 21.47 -8.84
N SER A 138 3.45 20.25 -8.96
CA SER A 138 3.21 19.16 -8.00
C SER A 138 3.89 19.40 -6.65
N MET A 139 5.10 19.96 -6.65
CA MET A 139 5.82 20.35 -5.42
C MET A 139 5.11 21.50 -4.70
N GLU A 140 4.68 22.53 -5.41
CA GLU A 140 3.90 23.64 -4.85
C GLU A 140 2.57 23.15 -4.25
N TRP A 141 1.86 22.28 -4.97
CA TRP A 141 0.62 21.66 -4.50
C TRP A 141 0.85 20.82 -3.23
N MET A 142 1.87 19.96 -3.22
CA MET A 142 2.22 19.13 -2.07
C MET A 142 2.57 19.98 -0.85
N ASN A 143 3.43 20.99 -1.03
CA ASN A 143 3.81 21.92 0.03
C ASN A 143 2.60 22.69 0.57
N ASN A 144 1.70 23.16 -0.30
CA ASN A 144 0.48 23.85 0.10
C ASN A 144 -0.45 22.93 0.92
N LYS A 145 -0.77 21.74 0.40
CA LYS A 145 -1.65 20.78 1.07
C LYS A 145 -1.08 20.28 2.41
N MET A 146 0.22 19.98 2.50
CA MET A 146 0.86 19.63 3.78
C MET A 146 0.80 20.79 4.78
N ASN A 147 1.06 22.03 4.35
CA ASN A 147 0.94 23.21 5.23
C ASN A 147 -0.49 23.49 5.69
N LEU A 148 -1.50 23.19 4.87
CA LEU A 148 -2.90 23.28 5.27
C LEU A 148 -3.27 22.18 6.26
N GLN A 149 -2.82 20.94 6.02
CA GLN A 149 -3.06 19.80 6.91
C GLN A 149 -2.42 20.00 8.29
N HIS A 150 -1.16 20.47 8.36
CA HIS A 150 -0.48 20.79 9.63
C HIS A 150 -1.15 21.90 10.44
N LYS A 151 -2.05 22.69 9.82
CA LYS A 151 -2.82 23.75 10.49
C LYS A 151 -4.24 23.32 10.87
N GLN A 152 -4.70 22.16 10.41
CA GLN A 152 -5.99 21.61 10.83
C GLN A 152 -5.87 20.91 12.19
N ASN A 153 -6.97 20.91 12.92
CA ASN A 153 -7.13 20.06 14.08
C ASN A 153 -7.53 18.64 13.62
N LEU A 154 -6.97 17.61 14.24
CA LEU A 154 -7.24 16.19 13.91
C LEU A 154 -8.71 15.77 14.12
N THR A 155 -9.47 16.56 14.87
CA THR A 155 -10.93 16.44 15.05
C THR A 155 -11.75 16.89 13.83
N VAL A 156 -11.12 17.48 12.81
CA VAL A 156 -11.74 17.91 11.55
C VAL A 156 -11.33 16.96 10.42
N ASP A 157 -12.22 16.75 9.46
CA ASP A 157 -11.93 15.96 8.27
C ASP A 157 -10.70 16.52 7.50
N PRO A 158 -9.81 15.66 6.98
CA PRO A 158 -8.54 16.08 6.38
C PRO A 158 -8.71 16.90 5.08
N VAL A 159 -7.78 17.83 4.84
CA VAL A 159 -7.79 18.76 3.69
C VAL A 159 -7.50 18.07 2.34
N VAL A 160 -6.93 16.86 2.41
CA VAL A 160 -6.73 15.95 1.28
C VAL A 160 -7.08 14.56 1.75
N LYS A 161 -8.01 13.90 1.06
CA LYS A 161 -8.28 12.48 1.27
C LYS A 161 -7.29 11.65 0.47
N THR A 162 -6.86 10.52 1.02
CA THR A 162 -5.83 9.63 0.47
C THR A 162 -6.14 9.27 -0.99
N LYS A 163 -7.42 9.07 -1.34
CA LYS A 163 -7.88 8.81 -2.72
C LYS A 163 -7.68 9.98 -3.69
N GLU A 164 -7.87 11.23 -3.25
CA GLU A 164 -7.61 12.45 -4.05
C GLU A 164 -6.11 12.61 -4.30
N LEU A 165 -5.30 12.32 -3.28
CA LEU A 165 -3.85 12.29 -3.38
C LEU A 165 -3.39 11.21 -4.37
N THR A 166 -3.87 9.97 -4.27
CA THR A 166 -3.58 8.91 -5.26
C THR A 166 -3.95 9.32 -6.69
N PHE A 167 -5.12 9.93 -6.90
CA PHE A 167 -5.52 10.42 -8.23
C PHE A 167 -4.57 11.51 -8.76
N THR A 168 -4.10 12.41 -7.89
CA THR A 168 -3.14 13.47 -8.23
C THR A 168 -1.74 12.90 -8.50
N CYS A 169 -1.31 11.90 -7.73
CA CYS A 169 -0.03 11.23 -7.89
C CYS A 169 0.03 10.32 -9.12
N ASN A 170 -1.08 9.67 -9.49
CA ASN A 170 -1.12 8.67 -10.58
C ASN A 170 -0.55 9.20 -11.92
N PRO A 171 -0.94 10.37 -12.45
CA PRO A 171 -0.34 10.97 -13.66
C PRO A 171 1.16 11.32 -13.54
N ILE A 172 1.72 11.33 -12.33
CA ILE A 172 3.12 11.62 -12.06
C ILE A 172 3.91 10.30 -11.95
N VAL A 173 3.40 9.30 -11.22
CA VAL A 173 4.07 7.98 -11.08
C VAL A 173 3.93 7.08 -12.31
N THR A 174 2.85 7.25 -13.11
CA THR A 174 2.62 6.47 -14.34
C THR A 174 3.25 7.07 -15.59
N LYS A 175 3.83 8.27 -15.52
CA LYS A 175 4.68 8.79 -16.60
C LYS A 175 5.87 7.84 -16.73
N PRO A 176 6.01 7.10 -17.85
CA PRO A 176 7.03 6.08 -17.98
C PRO A 176 8.40 6.70 -17.74
N LYS A 177 9.21 6.06 -16.87
CA LYS A 177 10.62 6.43 -16.71
C LYS A 177 11.26 6.39 -18.10
N PRO A 178 11.92 7.46 -18.57
CA PRO A 178 12.67 7.43 -19.82
C PRO A 178 13.61 6.24 -19.79
N LYS A 179 13.61 5.45 -20.87
CA LYS A 179 14.29 4.17 -20.89
C LYS A 179 15.77 4.40 -21.17
N VAL A 180 16.53 4.63 -20.10
CA VAL A 180 18.00 4.64 -20.15
C VAL A 180 18.43 3.24 -20.59
N GLU A 181 18.94 3.11 -21.81
CA GLU A 181 19.62 1.89 -22.22
C GLU A 181 20.91 1.76 -21.39
N PRO A 182 21.20 0.60 -20.77
CA PRO A 182 22.49 0.40 -20.13
C PRO A 182 23.58 0.45 -21.21
N PRO A 183 24.77 1.03 -20.91
CA PRO A 183 25.86 1.05 -21.88
C PRO A 183 26.16 -0.36 -22.37
N LYS A 184 26.18 -0.55 -23.69
CA LYS A 184 26.90 -1.69 -24.25
C LYS A 184 28.38 -1.44 -24.00
N ASP A 185 29.02 -2.34 -23.26
CA ASP A 185 30.48 -2.46 -23.28
C ASP A 185 30.91 -2.87 -24.70
N GLU A 186 31.14 -1.89 -25.56
CA GLU A 186 31.87 -2.10 -26.81
C GLU A 186 33.34 -2.35 -26.47
N GLN A 187 33.69 -3.63 -26.39
CA GLN A 187 35.09 -4.06 -26.38
C GLN A 187 35.80 -3.46 -27.60
N GLN A 188 36.72 -2.53 -27.35
CA GLN A 188 37.52 -1.89 -28.39
C GLN A 188 38.29 -2.94 -29.19
N ALA A 189 37.96 -3.07 -30.48
CA ALA A 189 38.77 -3.80 -31.42
C ALA A 189 40.08 -3.03 -31.66
N SER A 190 41.21 -3.70 -31.47
CA SER A 190 42.53 -3.20 -31.87
C SER A 190 43.04 -3.95 -33.10
N GLU A 191 42.83 -3.37 -34.28
CA GLU A 191 43.61 -3.62 -35.50
C GLU A 191 45.01 -2.97 -35.36
N GLN A 192 46.11 -3.38 -36.00
CA GLN A 192 46.42 -4.52 -36.87
C GLN A 192 47.96 -4.54 -37.06
N ASN A 193 48.59 -5.71 -37.27
CA ASN A 193 49.77 -5.91 -38.13
C ASN A 193 50.00 -7.42 -38.35
N GLY A 194 49.96 -7.89 -39.60
CA GLY A 194 50.17 -9.30 -39.99
C GLY A 194 51.51 -9.52 -40.73
N PRO A 195 51.63 -10.47 -41.67
CA PRO A 195 50.75 -11.59 -42.03
C PRO A 195 51.52 -12.95 -42.11
N VAL A 196 51.14 -13.84 -43.05
CA VAL A 196 51.70 -15.18 -43.45
C VAL A 196 51.58 -16.35 -42.44
N ASP A 197 51.21 -17.58 -42.83
CA ASP A 197 50.74 -18.09 -44.14
C ASP A 197 49.79 -19.31 -44.04
N SER A 198 49.10 -19.59 -45.14
CA SER A 198 48.44 -20.82 -45.62
C SER A 198 48.66 -22.13 -44.82
N ASN A 199 47.67 -23.03 -44.64
CA ASN A 199 47.05 -23.73 -45.78
C ASN A 199 45.73 -24.51 -45.45
N THR A 200 44.74 -24.33 -46.33
CA THR A 200 43.64 -25.23 -46.77
C THR A 200 43.19 -26.49 -45.99
N ASN A 201 41.89 -26.48 -45.64
CA ASN A 201 40.83 -27.35 -46.19
C ASN A 201 40.83 -28.88 -45.88
N SER A 202 39.78 -29.40 -45.24
CA SER A 202 38.71 -30.20 -45.90
C SER A 202 37.77 -30.95 -44.92
N GLN A 203 36.47 -30.70 -45.11
CA GLN A 203 35.26 -31.53 -44.89
C GLN A 203 35.38 -33.00 -44.40
N GLY A 204 34.41 -33.45 -43.57
CA GLY A 204 34.04 -34.88 -43.47
C GLY A 204 33.20 -35.26 -42.22
N PRO A 205 32.05 -35.98 -42.29
CA PRO A 205 31.04 -35.91 -41.20
C PRO A 205 30.52 -37.24 -40.59
N GLN A 206 29.78 -37.07 -39.47
CA GLN A 206 28.56 -37.79 -39.01
C GLN A 206 28.56 -39.19 -38.34
N ALA A 207 27.65 -39.31 -37.35
CA ALA A 207 27.07 -40.53 -36.70
C ALA A 207 28.06 -41.44 -35.91
N ALA A 208 27.71 -42.31 -34.94
CA ALA A 208 26.46 -42.79 -34.30
C ALA A 208 26.86 -43.49 -32.94
N GLU A 209 26.03 -43.93 -31.96
CA GLU A 209 24.63 -43.67 -31.54
C GLU A 209 24.33 -44.39 -30.18
N GLN A 210 23.25 -44.02 -29.45
CA GLN A 210 22.48 -44.85 -28.46
C GLN A 210 23.17 -45.33 -27.14
N SER A 211 22.51 -45.77 -26.04
CA SER A 211 21.14 -45.62 -25.47
C SER A 211 21.06 -46.27 -24.06
N SER A 212 19.92 -46.06 -23.34
CA SER A 212 19.21 -46.99 -22.41
C SER A 212 19.12 -46.69 -20.88
N ASP A 213 17.91 -47.00 -20.38
CA ASP A 213 17.30 -46.84 -19.03
C ASP A 213 17.99 -47.51 -17.83
N THR A 214 17.57 -47.12 -16.60
CA THR A 214 16.80 -47.98 -15.64
C THR A 214 16.31 -47.15 -14.43
N ALA A 215 15.28 -47.64 -13.72
CA ALA A 215 14.44 -46.91 -12.78
C ALA A 215 14.72 -47.09 -11.26
N ALA A 216 14.06 -46.22 -10.48
CA ALA A 216 13.52 -46.41 -9.11
C ALA A 216 14.45 -46.70 -7.91
N SER A 217 14.31 -45.87 -6.85
CA SER A 217 14.01 -46.35 -5.49
C SER A 217 13.53 -45.23 -4.56
N ASP A 218 12.89 -45.64 -3.47
CA ASP A 218 12.17 -44.86 -2.46
C ASP A 218 12.96 -44.79 -1.14
N ALA A 219 12.86 -43.70 -0.37
CA ALA A 219 13.40 -43.62 1.01
C ALA A 219 12.96 -42.36 1.78
N GLU A 220 12.07 -42.53 2.75
CA GLU A 220 11.92 -41.61 3.89
C GLU A 220 13.16 -41.62 4.80
N LYS A 221 13.54 -40.47 5.40
CA LYS A 221 13.75 -40.38 6.86
C LYS A 221 13.99 -38.97 7.42
N GLN A 222 13.10 -38.60 8.35
CA GLN A 222 13.32 -37.95 9.65
C GLN A 222 14.52 -37.01 9.88
N LEU A 223 14.17 -35.78 10.28
CA LEU A 223 15.00 -34.85 11.04
C LEU A 223 15.36 -35.42 12.44
N PRO A 224 16.57 -35.17 12.97
CA PRO A 224 16.84 -35.26 14.40
C PRO A 224 16.51 -33.93 15.10
N GLU A 225 15.74 -34.03 16.18
CA GLU A 225 15.56 -33.01 17.21
C GLU A 225 16.84 -32.94 18.07
N MET A 226 17.22 -31.75 18.53
CA MET A 226 18.48 -31.55 19.26
C MET A 226 18.21 -30.81 20.57
N ASP A 227 18.07 -31.58 21.65
CA ASP A 227 18.01 -31.08 23.03
C ASP A 227 19.25 -30.26 23.38
N ILE A 228 19.04 -29.12 24.04
CA ILE A 228 20.02 -28.44 24.89
C ILE A 228 19.28 -27.98 26.16
N GLU A 229 19.97 -28.16 27.30
CA GLU A 229 19.53 -27.99 28.69
C GLU A 229 18.86 -26.65 29.06
#